data_AF-A0A519UJN7-F1
#
_entry.id   AF-A0A519UJN7-F1
#
_cell.length_a   1.000
_cell.length_b   1.000
_cell.length_c   1.000
_cell.angle_alpha   90.00
_cell.angle_beta   90.00
_cell.angle_gamma   90.00
#
_symmetry.space_group_name_H-M   'P 1'
#
loop_
_entity.id
_entity.type
_entity.pdbx_description
1 polymer ?
#
loop_
_entity_poly.entity_id
_entity_poly.type
_entity_poly.pdbx_seq_one_letter_code
_entity_poly.pdbx_strand_id
1 'polypeptide(L)'
;MLALAHLPLSILYSIAWGIYLLLAYVVRYRWRVVLTNLRNSFPEKTETEIHRIGRRFYWHFAQVIVEILKLAAISPAELRRRLRFANPDLMTRHFAENRLVLSLGSHRGN
;
A
#
# COMPACT_ATOMS: atom_id res chain seq x y z
N MET A 1 14.68 12.69 -7.51
CA MET A 1 13.87 11.59 -6.95
C MET A 1 14.59 10.85 -5.81
N LEU A 2 15.86 10.44 -5.97
CA LEU A 2 16.61 9.69 -4.94
C LEU A 2 16.78 10.44 -3.61
N ALA A 3 16.94 11.78 -3.62
CA ALA A 3 17.10 12.56 -2.40
C ALA A 3 15.91 12.42 -1.41
N LEU A 4 14.68 12.33 -1.93
CA LEU A 4 13.49 12.12 -1.08
C LEU A 4 13.48 10.72 -0.45
N ALA A 5 13.98 9.71 -1.15
CA ALA A 5 14.03 8.33 -0.65
C ALA A 5 14.92 8.17 0.61
N HIS A 6 15.92 9.03 0.77
CA HIS A 6 16.81 9.00 1.94
C HIS A 6 16.18 9.60 3.19
N LEU A 7 15.08 10.36 3.08
CA LEU A 7 14.40 10.93 4.24
C LEU A 7 13.90 9.82 5.20
N PRO A 8 13.83 10.10 6.51
CA PRO A 8 13.13 9.24 7.47
C PRO A 8 11.69 8.98 7.03
N LEU A 9 11.22 7.75 7.21
CA LEU A 9 9.87 7.35 6.77
C LEU A 9 8.77 8.16 7.47
N SER A 10 9.01 8.64 8.70
CA SER A 10 8.10 9.55 9.40
C SER A 10 7.85 10.86 8.63
N ILE A 11 8.91 11.45 8.06
CA ILE A 11 8.79 12.67 7.24
C ILE A 11 8.06 12.36 5.94
N LEU A 12 8.37 11.21 5.33
CA LEU A 12 7.67 10.75 4.13
C LEU A 12 6.15 10.57 4.39
N TYR A 13 5.74 10.10 5.56
CA TYR A 13 4.32 10.04 5.92
C TYR A 13 3.65 11.40 6.09
N SER A 14 4.39 12.45 6.49
CA SER A 14 3.88 13.83 6.45
C SER A 14 3.65 14.28 5.00
N ILE A 15 4.53 13.91 4.07
CA ILE A 15 4.33 14.16 2.64
C ILE A 15 3.11 13.39 2.12
N ALA A 16 2.94 12.13 2.54
CA ALA A 16 1.75 11.33 2.21
C ALA A 16 0.45 12.00 2.65
N TRP A 17 0.46 12.73 3.78
CA TRP A 17 -0.72 13.49 4.21
C TRP A 17 -1.07 14.61 3.24
N GLY A 18 -0.08 15.34 2.72
CA GLY A 18 -0.28 16.34 1.67
C GLY A 18 -0.81 15.73 0.36
N ILE A 19 -0.24 14.60 -0.05
CA ILE A 19 -0.69 13.85 -1.24
C ILE A 19 -2.14 13.38 -1.05
N TYR A 20 -2.48 12.86 0.13
CA TYR A 20 -3.83 12.43 0.46
C TYR A 20 -4.83 13.58 0.33
N LEU A 21 -4.52 14.75 0.89
CA LEU A 21 -5.40 15.92 0.78
C LEU A 21 -5.62 16.33 -0.68
N LEU A 22 -4.53 16.38 -1.45
CA LEU A 22 -4.57 16.71 -2.87
C LEU A 22 -5.45 15.72 -3.64
N LEU A 23 -5.23 14.41 -3.48
CA LEU A 23 -5.92 13.37 -4.25
C LEU A 23 -7.38 13.19 -3.82
N ALA A 24 -7.67 13.26 -2.52
CA ALA A 24 -9.00 12.98 -1.99
C ALA A 24 -9.95 14.18 -2.03
N TYR A 25 -9.44 15.41 -1.85
CA TYR A 25 -10.29 16.61 -1.68
C TYR A 25 -10.14 17.62 -2.81
N VAL A 26 -8.91 17.89 -3.29
CA VAL A 26 -8.66 18.94 -4.28
C VAL A 26 -8.91 18.42 -5.70
N VAL A 27 -8.15 17.41 -6.12
CA VAL A 27 -8.23 16.85 -7.48
C VAL A 27 -9.32 15.79 -7.58
N ARG A 28 -9.62 15.09 -6.48
CA ARG A 28 -10.59 13.98 -6.41
C ARG A 28 -10.29 12.90 -7.46
N TYR A 29 -9.03 12.52 -7.56
CA TYR A 29 -8.48 11.71 -8.65
C TYR A 29 -9.21 10.37 -8.80
N ARG A 30 -10.01 10.19 -9.86
CA ARG A 30 -10.81 8.97 -10.13
C ARG A 30 -11.78 8.57 -9.02
N TRP A 31 -12.27 9.53 -8.23
CA TRP A 31 -13.18 9.28 -7.11
C TRP A 31 -14.40 8.43 -7.47
N ARG A 32 -15.01 8.68 -8.65
CA ARG A 32 -16.17 7.91 -9.13
C ARG A 32 -15.86 6.44 -9.35
N VAL A 33 -14.71 6.13 -9.96
CA VAL A 33 -14.29 4.74 -10.24
C VAL A 33 -14.05 4.00 -8.93
N VAL A 34 -13.41 4.64 -7.96
CA VAL A 34 -13.19 4.06 -6.63
C VAL A 34 -14.53 3.73 -5.96
N LEU A 35 -15.49 4.66 -5.96
CA LEU A 35 -16.80 4.40 -5.37
C LEU A 35 -17.56 3.29 -6.08
N THR A 36 -17.56 3.25 -7.42
CA THR A 36 -18.20 2.17 -8.19
C THR A 36 -17.59 0.81 -7.84
N ASN A 37 -16.26 0.71 -7.79
CA ASN A 37 -15.58 -0.53 -7.42
C ASN A 37 -15.92 -0.95 -5.98
N LEU A 38 -15.98 0.00 -5.05
CA LEU A 38 -16.34 -0.29 -3.66
C LEU A 38 -17.79 -0.76 -3.52
N ARG A 39 -18.74 -0.16 -4.24
CA ARG A 39 -20.15 -0.61 -4.26
C ARG A 39 -20.29 -2.01 -4.83
N ASN A 40 -19.55 -2.32 -5.90
CA ASN A 40 -19.55 -3.66 -6.50
C ASN A 40 -18.90 -4.71 -5.58
N SER A 41 -17.87 -4.31 -4.82
CA SER A 41 -17.13 -5.22 -3.93
C SER A 41 -17.80 -5.40 -2.57
N PHE A 42 -18.58 -4.41 -2.13
CA PHE A 42 -19.23 -4.37 -0.83
C PHE A 42 -20.69 -3.91 -0.96
N PRO A 43 -21.55 -4.65 -1.68
CA PRO A 43 -22.93 -4.27 -1.94
C PRO A 43 -23.78 -4.14 -0.67
N GLU A 44 -23.35 -4.75 0.43
CA GLU A 44 -24.02 -4.73 1.71
C GLU A 44 -23.78 -3.45 2.53
N LYS A 45 -22.84 -2.58 2.11
CA LYS A 45 -22.45 -1.39 2.87
C LYS A 45 -23.25 -0.16 2.48
N THR A 46 -23.51 0.71 3.46
CA THR A 46 -24.17 2.00 3.22
C THR A 46 -23.25 2.96 2.45
N GLU A 47 -23.84 3.95 1.77
CA GLU A 47 -23.07 4.98 1.05
C GLU A 47 -22.07 5.73 1.95
N THR A 48 -22.44 5.99 3.20
CA THR A 48 -21.54 6.62 4.19
C THR A 48 -20.31 5.76 4.47
N GLU A 49 -20.49 4.44 4.59
CA GLU A 49 -19.39 3.50 4.78
C GLU A 49 -18.51 3.38 3.55
N ILE A 50 -19.13 3.32 2.36
CA ILE A 50 -18.42 3.29 1.07
C ILE A 50 -17.54 4.55 0.93
N HIS A 51 -18.09 5.73 1.21
CA HIS A 51 -17.32 6.98 1.19
C HIS A 51 -16.18 7.00 2.23
N ARG A 52 -16.43 6.45 3.43
CA ARG A 52 -15.40 6.31 4.47
C ARG A 52 -14.27 5.38 4.02
N ILE A 53 -14.59 4.24 3.41
CA ILE A 53 -13.60 3.32 2.85
C ILE A 53 -12.84 3.98 1.70
N GLY A 54 -13.54 4.70 0.81
CA GLY A 54 -12.91 5.45 -0.28
C GLY A 54 -11.87 6.47 0.23
N ARG A 55 -12.19 7.26 1.26
CA ARG A 55 -11.20 8.18 1.86
C ARG A 55 -10.02 7.44 2.48
N ARG A 56 -10.27 6.33 3.20
CA ARG A 56 -9.20 5.47 3.74
C ARG A 56 -8.32 4.88 2.64
N PHE A 57 -8.90 4.56 1.48
CA PHE A 57 -8.16 4.12 0.31
C PHE A 57 -7.18 5.19 -0.16
N TYR A 58 -7.57 6.45 -0.30
CA TYR A 58 -6.62 7.51 -0.71
C TYR A 58 -5.54 7.78 0.32
N TRP A 59 -5.86 7.67 1.62
CA TRP A 59 -4.84 7.77 2.66
C TRP A 59 -3.81 6.64 2.50
N HIS A 60 -4.26 5.39 2.39
CA HIS A 60 -3.38 4.25 2.17
C HIS A 60 -2.60 4.36 0.87
N PHE A 61 -3.24 4.81 -0.21
CA PHE A 61 -2.60 4.99 -1.52
C PHE A 61 -1.48 6.04 -1.46
N ALA A 62 -1.70 7.15 -0.74
CA ALA A 62 -0.65 8.13 -0.52
C ALA A 62 0.52 7.59 0.30
N GLN A 63 0.25 6.72 1.29
CA GLN A 63 1.30 6.02 2.04
C GLN A 63 2.09 5.08 1.12
N VAL A 64 1.42 4.27 0.30
CA VAL A 64 2.07 3.36 -0.66
C VAL A 64 2.99 4.12 -1.61
N ILE A 65 2.59 5.29 -2.11
CA ILE A 65 3.44 6.12 -2.98
C ILE A 65 4.77 6.46 -2.30
N VAL A 66 4.73 6.93 -1.05
CA VAL A 66 5.97 7.32 -0.34
C VAL A 66 6.77 6.11 0.15
N GLU A 67 6.10 4.97 0.40
CA GLU A 67 6.75 3.71 0.75
C GLU A 67 7.53 3.12 -0.44
N ILE A 68 6.96 3.17 -1.65
CA ILE A 68 7.66 2.80 -2.90
C ILE A 68 8.89 3.70 -3.09
N LEU A 69 8.76 5.00 -2.86
CA LEU A 69 9.92 5.91 -2.89
C LEU A 69 10.97 5.51 -1.84
N LYS A 70 10.55 5.13 -0.62
CA LYS A 70 11.48 4.70 0.43
C LYS A 70 12.21 3.40 0.08
N LEU A 71 11.53 2.45 -0.56
CA LEU A 71 12.13 1.17 -0.96
C LEU A 71 13.37 1.36 -1.85
N ALA A 72 13.43 2.43 -2.64
CA ALA A 72 14.59 2.72 -3.49
C ALA A 72 15.90 3.01 -2.71
N ALA A 73 15.82 3.36 -1.42
CA ALA A 73 16.98 3.72 -0.60
C ALA A 73 16.99 3.09 0.81
N ILE A 74 16.05 2.20 1.12
CA ILE A 74 15.97 1.55 2.43
C ILE A 74 17.10 0.53 2.59
N SER A 75 17.74 0.49 3.77
CA SER A 75 18.77 -0.51 4.02
C SER A 75 18.15 -1.90 4.26
N PRO A 76 18.86 -3.00 3.95
CA PRO A 76 18.37 -4.35 4.23
C PRO A 76 18.07 -4.59 5.72
N ALA A 77 18.86 -3.98 6.62
CA ALA A 77 18.65 -4.09 8.06
C ALA A 77 17.33 -3.41 8.48
N GLU A 78 17.06 -2.21 7.95
CA GLU A 78 15.82 -1.49 8.24
C GLU A 78 14.60 -2.18 7.66
N LEU A 79 14.71 -2.70 6.43
CA LEU A 79 13.65 -3.45 5.78
C LEU A 79 13.29 -4.71 6.59
N ARG A 80 14.30 -5.49 7.03
CA ARG A 80 14.09 -6.67 7.88
C ARG A 80 13.42 -6.35 9.23
N ARG A 81 13.71 -5.18 9.81
CA ARG A 81 13.06 -4.74 11.06
C ARG A 81 11.57 -4.45 10.87
N ARG A 82 11.16 -4.06 9.67
CA ARG A 82 9.79 -3.63 9.35
C ARG A 82 8.94 -4.75 8.77
N LEU A 83 9.54 -5.66 8.02
CA LEU A 83 8.84 -6.78 7.40
C LEU A 83 8.61 -7.91 8.41
N ARG A 84 7.39 -8.46 8.40
CA ARG A 84 7.05 -9.70 9.09
C ARG A 84 6.46 -10.66 8.07
N PHE A 85 7.12 -11.80 7.89
CA PHE A 85 6.59 -12.88 7.07
C PHE A 85 5.66 -13.74 7.92
N ALA A 86 4.38 -13.78 7.58
CA ALA A 86 3.46 -14.76 8.13
C ALA A 86 3.66 -16.09 7.40
N ASN A 87 3.78 -17.19 8.15
CA ASN A 87 3.87 -18.56 7.63
C ASN A 87 4.95 -18.76 6.54
N PRO A 88 6.21 -18.32 6.77
CA PRO A 88 7.28 -18.46 5.77
C PRO A 88 7.57 -19.93 5.42
N ASP A 89 7.24 -20.83 6.34
CA ASP A 89 7.43 -22.27 6.20
C ASP A 89 6.62 -22.90 5.05
N LEU A 90 5.50 -22.29 4.65
CA LEU A 90 4.72 -22.75 3.50
C LEU A 90 5.51 -22.66 2.18
N MET A 91 6.42 -21.71 2.08
CA MET A 91 7.31 -21.59 0.91
C MET A 91 8.64 -22.32 1.15
N THR A 92 9.26 -22.15 2.32
CA THR A 92 10.63 -22.66 2.54
C THR A 92 10.71 -24.18 2.55
N ARG A 93 9.65 -24.89 2.97
CA ARG A 93 9.60 -26.37 2.90
C ARG A 93 9.71 -26.86 1.45
N HIS A 94 8.97 -26.27 0.53
CA HIS A 94 9.00 -26.66 -0.88
C HIS A 94 10.30 -26.28 -1.58
N PHE A 95 10.95 -25.18 -1.15
CA PHE A 95 12.31 -24.87 -1.61
C PHE A 95 13.33 -25.93 -1.18
N ALA A 96 13.24 -26.43 0.06
CA ALA A 96 14.12 -27.50 0.54
C ALA A 96 13.94 -28.82 -0.23
N GLU A 97 12.76 -29.05 -0.81
CA GLU A 97 12.42 -30.21 -1.65
C GLU A 97 12.79 -30.01 -3.14
N ASN A 98 13.47 -28.92 -3.51
CA ASN A 98 13.74 -28.52 -4.91
C ASN A 98 12.46 -28.44 -5.77
N ARG A 99 11.33 -28.10 -5.17
CA ARG A 99 10.06 -27.94 -5.90
C ARG A 99 9.87 -26.49 -6.34
N LEU A 100 9.28 -26.33 -7.52
CA LEU A 100 8.88 -25.03 -8.04
C LEU A 100 7.73 -24.45 -7.20
N VAL A 101 7.88 -23.20 -6.79
CA VAL A 101 6.86 -22.45 -6.05
C VAL A 101 6.42 -21.27 -6.90
N LEU A 102 5.12 -21.22 -7.22
CA LEU A 102 4.50 -20.07 -7.88
C LEU A 102 3.90 -19.15 -6.80
N SER A 103 4.34 -17.90 -6.76
CA SER A 103 3.74 -16.89 -5.91
C SER A 103 2.74 -16.04 -6.69
N LEU A 104 1.57 -15.79 -6.10
CA LEU A 104 0.53 -14.92 -6.66
C LEU A 104 0.40 -13.67 -5.80
N GLY A 105 0.81 -12.53 -6.36
CA GLY A 105 0.68 -11.22 -5.72
C GLY A 105 -0.57 -10.48 -6.18
N SER A 106 -1.30 -9.86 -5.25
CA SER A 106 -2.32 -8.86 -5.58
C SER A 106 -1.68 -7.47 -5.65
N HIS A 107 -2.18 -6.58 -6.50
CA HIS A 107 -1.81 -5.16 -6.49
C HIS A 107 -2.43 -4.43 -5.29
N ARG A 108 -2.01 -4.80 -4.08
CA ARG A 108 -2.52 -4.30 -2.79
C ARG A 108 -1.35 -3.97 -1.88
N GLY A 109 -1.19 -2.70 -1.52
CA GLY A 109 -0.14 -2.24 -0.62
C GLY A 109 1.21 -2.08 -1.30
N ASN A 110 2.28 -2.27 -0.52
CA ASN A 110 3.69 -2.23 -0.91
C ASN A 110 4.41 -3.46 -0.36
#